data_AF-A0A6J7EC30-F1
#
_entry.id   AF-A0A6J7EC30-F1
#
_cell.length_a   1.000
_cell.length_b   1.000
_cell.length_c   1.000
_cell.angle_alpha   90.00
_cell.angle_beta   90.00
_cell.angle_gamma   90.00
#
_symmetry.space_group_name_H-M   'P 1'
#
loop_
_entity.id
_entity.type
_entity.pdbx_description
1 polymer ?
#
loop_
_entity_poly.entity_id
_entity_poly.type
_entity_poly.pdbx_seq_one_letter_code
_entity_poly.pdbx_strand_id
1 'polypeptide(L)'
;MRTTVTLRDDIYREVKQVAATQGCSVGSVIEDAISLLLARRSEAADTSSHHFPDLPVFTGGGLRPGVDLDSNASLSELLDEGTALDALR
;
A
#
# COMPACT_ATOMS: atom_id res chain seq x y z
N MET A 1 -4.89 24.73 -17.28
CA MET A 1 -5.51 26.04 -16.92
C MET A 1 -4.51 26.83 -16.09
N ARG A 2 -4.49 28.17 -16.17
CA ARG A 2 -3.59 29.00 -15.35
C ARG A 2 -4.39 29.66 -14.23
N THR A 3 -3.95 29.44 -12.99
CA THR A 3 -4.62 29.95 -11.79
C THR A 3 -3.60 30.68 -10.92
N THR A 4 -3.98 31.83 -10.38
CA THR A 4 -3.17 32.56 -9.40
C THR A 4 -3.69 32.21 -8.00
N VAL A 5 -2.80 31.78 -7.12
CA VAL A 5 -3.10 31.41 -5.73
C VAL A 5 -2.21 32.21 -4.79
N THR A 6 -2.70 32.53 -3.60
CA THR A 6 -1.92 33.21 -2.56
C THR A 6 -1.37 32.17 -1.59
N LEU A 7 -0.05 32.16 -1.36
CA LEU A 7 0.62 31.26 -0.43
C LEU A 7 1.40 32.10 0.58
N ARG A 8 1.53 31.57 1.81
CA ARG A 8 2.43 32.15 2.80
C ARG A 8 3.88 31.96 2.35
N ASP A 9 4.74 32.94 2.66
CA ASP A 9 6.13 32.98 2.20
C ASP A 9 6.98 31.81 2.70
N ASP A 10 6.74 31.36 3.93
CA ASP A 10 7.38 30.19 4.54
C ASP A 10 7.12 28.93 3.70
N ILE A 11 5.85 28.67 3.37
CA ILE A 11 5.45 27.53 2.55
C ILE A 11 6.03 27.64 1.14
N TYR A 12 5.99 28.82 0.52
CA TYR A 12 6.52 28.99 -0.84
C TYR A 12 8.03 28.73 -0.90
N ARG A 13 8.77 29.04 0.18
CA ARG A 13 10.20 28.75 0.30
C ARG A 13 10.48 27.25 0.35
N GLU A 14 9.70 26.51 1.13
CA GLU A 14 9.82 25.04 1.19
C GLU A 14 9.50 24.39 -0.15
N VAL A 15 8.43 24.82 -0.82
CA VAL A 15 8.06 24.30 -2.15
C VAL A 15 9.17 24.55 -3.17
N LYS A 16 9.84 25.72 -3.12
CA LYS A 16 11.00 26.00 -3.96
C LYS A 16 12.17 25.05 -3.70
N GLN A 17 12.44 24.71 -2.45
CA GLN A 17 13.50 23.76 -2.11
C GLN A 17 13.19 22.36 -2.63
N VAL A 18 11.94 21.92 -2.49
CA VAL A 18 11.47 20.64 -3.03
C VAL A 18 11.61 20.61 -4.55
N ALA A 19 11.14 21.65 -5.24
CA ALA A 19 11.24 21.76 -6.69
C ALA A 19 12.71 21.73 -7.17
N ALA A 20 13.60 22.45 -6.48
CA ALA A 20 15.03 22.46 -6.79
C ALA A 20 15.67 21.08 -6.58
N THR A 21 15.29 20.39 -5.51
CA THR A 21 15.81 19.04 -5.19
C THR A 21 15.34 18.01 -6.21
N GLN A 22 14.10 18.13 -6.69
CA GLN A 22 13.51 17.21 -7.66
C GLN A 22 13.80 17.58 -9.12
N GLY A 23 14.43 18.74 -9.38
CA GLY A 23 14.72 19.22 -10.73
C GLY A 23 13.48 19.59 -11.54
N CYS A 24 12.38 19.98 -10.86
CA CYS A 24 11.10 20.31 -11.49
C CYS A 24 10.67 21.75 -11.19
N SER A 25 9.54 22.17 -11.77
CA SER A 25 8.98 23.50 -11.50
C SER A 25 8.15 23.52 -10.21
N VAL A 26 8.07 24.68 -9.56
CA VAL A 26 7.15 24.89 -8.42
C VAL A 26 5.70 24.58 -8.79
N GLY A 27 5.29 24.88 -10.02
CA GLY A 27 3.96 24.55 -10.52
C GLY A 27 3.69 23.04 -10.52
N SER A 28 4.66 22.24 -10.94
CA SER A 28 4.57 20.77 -10.94
C SER A 28 4.38 20.22 -9.53
N VAL A 29 5.17 20.72 -8.57
CA VAL A 29 5.06 20.29 -7.17
C VAL A 29 3.66 20.60 -6.60
N ILE A 30 3.13 21.78 -6.93
CA ILE A 30 1.78 22.19 -6.48
C ILE A 30 0.71 21.32 -7.16
N GLU A 31 0.83 21.05 -8.45
CA GLU A 31 -0.10 20.21 -9.20
C GLU A 31 -0.12 18.77 -8.68
N ASP A 32 1.04 18.19 -8.41
CA ASP A 32 1.16 16.85 -7.83
C ASP A 32 0.54 16.78 -6.44
N ALA A 33 0.80 17.78 -5.60
CA ALA A 33 0.21 17.86 -4.25
C ALA A 33 -1.32 17.96 -4.29
N ILE A 34 -1.88 18.76 -5.19
CA ILE A 34 -3.33 18.88 -5.39
C ILE A 34 -3.90 17.56 -5.89
N SER A 35 -3.24 16.93 -6.86
CA SER A 35 -3.68 15.64 -7.44
C SER A 35 -3.73 14.55 -6.38
N LEU A 36 -2.69 14.45 -5.53
CA LEU A 36 -2.65 13.50 -4.41
C LEU A 36 -3.76 13.77 -3.39
N LEU A 37 -4.02 15.04 -3.07
CA LEU A 37 -5.08 15.43 -2.13
C LEU A 37 -6.46 15.03 -2.67
N LEU A 38 -6.71 15.24 -3.96
CA LEU A 38 -7.98 14.88 -4.60
C LEU A 38 -8.15 13.36 -4.70
N ALA A 39 -7.09 12.62 -5.06
CA ALA A 39 -7.12 11.15 -5.11
C ALA A 39 -7.49 10.55 -3.75
N ARG A 40 -6.80 10.98 -2.68
CA ARG A 40 -7.10 10.54 -1.30
C ARG A 40 -8.52 10.85 -0.87
N ARG A 41 -9.05 12.01 -1.28
CA ARG A 41 -10.44 12.38 -0.99
C ARG A 41 -11.43 11.45 -1.69
N SER A 42 -11.16 11.09 -2.94
CA SER A 42 -11.99 10.14 -3.69
C SER A 42 -11.95 8.75 -3.05
N GLU A 43 -10.77 8.24 -2.69
CA GLU A 43 -10.61 6.95 -2.00
C GLU A 43 -11.34 6.93 -0.64
N ALA A 44 -11.26 8.02 0.13
CA ALA A 44 -11.97 8.13 1.40
C ALA A 44 -13.50 8.15 1.22
N ALA A 45 -14.00 8.78 0.15
CA ALA A 45 -15.43 8.76 -0.18
C ALA A 45 -15.88 7.36 -0.62
N ASP A 46 -15.05 6.67 -1.40
CA ASP A 46 -15.26 5.28 -1.81
C ASP A 46 -14.98 4.26 -0.72
N THR A 47 -14.48 4.62 0.47
CA THR A 47 -14.32 3.65 1.57
C THR A 47 -15.67 3.14 2.10
N SER A 48 -16.77 3.85 1.83
CA SER A 48 -18.14 3.32 2.04
C SER A 48 -18.60 2.33 0.96
N SER A 49 -17.91 2.26 -0.18
CA SER A 49 -18.22 1.39 -1.34
C SER A 49 -17.15 0.33 -1.61
N HIS A 50 -15.94 0.47 -1.04
CA HIS A 50 -14.88 -0.53 -1.05
C HIS A 50 -15.28 -1.71 -0.16
N HIS A 51 -16.10 -2.59 -0.72
CA HIS A 51 -16.05 -3.99 -0.36
C HIS A 51 -14.63 -4.45 -0.62
N PHE A 52 -13.83 -4.58 0.43
CA PHE A 52 -12.68 -5.46 0.37
C PHE A 52 -13.19 -6.79 -0.20
N PRO A 53 -12.53 -7.36 -1.22
CA PRO A 53 -12.92 -8.68 -1.67
C PRO A 53 -12.84 -9.60 -0.46
N ASP A 54 -13.84 -10.47 -0.27
CA ASP A 54 -13.80 -11.48 0.77
C ASP A 54 -12.55 -12.33 0.54
N LEU A 55 -11.52 -12.09 1.35
CA LEU A 55 -10.30 -12.87 1.31
C LEU A 55 -10.65 -14.23 1.90
N PRO A 56 -10.37 -15.33 1.18
CA PRO A 56 -10.58 -16.66 1.74
C PRO A 56 -9.71 -16.80 2.99
N VAL A 57 -10.35 -16.87 4.14
CA VAL A 57 -9.69 -17.12 5.43
C VAL A 57 -9.77 -18.62 5.73
N PHE A 58 -8.65 -19.20 6.16
CA PHE A 58 -8.64 -20.56 6.65
C PHE A 58 -9.29 -20.59 8.04
N THR A 59 -10.51 -21.13 8.13
CA THR A 59 -11.30 -21.26 9.37
C THR A 59 -11.21 -22.66 9.99
N GLY A 60 -10.39 -23.55 9.42
CA GLY A 60 -10.32 -24.97 9.75
C GLY A 60 -9.21 -25.36 10.74
N GLY A 61 -9.21 -26.64 11.11
CA GLY A 61 -8.38 -27.27 12.15
C GLY A 61 -6.95 -26.75 12.24
N GLY A 62 -6.57 -26.35 13.45
CA GLY A 62 -5.26 -25.78 13.75
C GLY A 62 -4.09 -26.69 13.38
N LEU A 63 -2.90 -26.30 13.83
CA LEU A 63 -1.67 -26.98 13.45
C LEU A 63 -1.75 -28.50 13.66
N ARG A 64 -1.19 -29.26 12.71
CA ARG A 64 -1.04 -30.71 12.89
C ARG A 64 -0.26 -30.95 14.20
N PRO A 65 -0.70 -31.87 15.07
CA PRO A 65 -0.01 -32.14 16.33
C PRO A 65 1.48 -32.43 16.09
N GLY A 66 2.36 -31.72 16.82
CA GLY A 66 3.81 -31.86 16.68
C GLY A 66 4.46 -30.94 15.63
N VAL A 67 3.69 -30.14 14.90
CA VAL A 67 4.23 -29.11 13.99
C VAL A 67 4.48 -27.82 14.76
N ASP A 68 5.73 -27.41 14.80
CA ASP A 68 6.18 -26.12 15.31
C ASP A 68 6.34 -25.13 14.15
N LEU A 69 5.60 -24.03 14.18
CA LEU A 69 5.65 -22.99 13.14
C LEU A 69 6.90 -22.10 13.26
N ASP A 70 7.53 -22.04 14.43
CA ASP A 70 8.70 -21.20 14.65
C ASP A 70 10.00 -21.87 14.15
N SER A 71 9.94 -23.15 13.76
CA SER A 71 11.06 -23.91 13.19
C SER A 71 10.92 -24.06 11.68
N ASN A 72 11.61 -23.19 10.95
CA ASN A 72 11.64 -23.24 9.48
C ASN A 72 12.17 -24.58 8.93
N ALA A 73 13.14 -25.21 9.60
CA ALA A 73 13.71 -26.48 9.18
C ALA A 73 12.69 -27.63 9.26
N SER A 74 11.97 -27.72 10.38
CA SER A 74 10.95 -28.74 10.61
C SER A 74 9.76 -28.59 9.65
N LEU A 75 9.40 -27.35 9.29
CA LEU A 75 8.37 -27.09 8.28
C LEU A 75 8.83 -27.53 6.87
N SER A 76 10.08 -27.26 6.51
CA SER A 76 10.62 -27.64 5.19
C SER A 76 10.60 -29.15 4.98
N GLU A 77 11.04 -29.93 5.99
CA GLU A 77 11.04 -31.40 5.92
C GLU A 77 9.63 -31.97 5.75
N LEU A 78 8.65 -31.43 6.47
CA LEU A 78 7.24 -31.86 6.37
C LEU A 78 6.58 -31.52 5.03
N LEU A 79 6.99 -30.42 4.41
CA LEU A 79 6.52 -30.03 3.08
C LEU A 79 7.17 -30.88 1.98
N ASP A 80 8.41 -31.32 2.19
CA ASP A 80 9.15 -32.18 1.26
C ASP A 80 8.73 -33.66 1.34
N GLU A 81 8.25 -34.14 2.49
CA GLU A 81 7.75 -35.52 2.67
C GLU A 81 6.44 -35.83 1.93
N GLY A 82 5.69 -34.82 1.46
CA GLY A 82 4.39 -34.99 0.81
C GLY A 82 4.16 -34.04 -0.37
N THR A 83 4.57 -34.45 -1.57
CA THR A 83 4.11 -33.87 -2.84
C THR A 83 2.58 -34.06 -2.95
N ALA A 84 1.71 -33.12 -3.33
CA ALA A 84 1.78 -31.75 -3.82
C ALA A 84 0.52 -30.99 -3.34
N LEU A 85 0.66 -29.72 -2.94
CA LEU A 85 -0.47 -28.85 -2.58
C LEU A 85 -1.48 -28.61 -3.72
N ASP A 86 -1.10 -28.92 -4.97
CA ASP A 86 -1.96 -28.83 -6.16
C ASP A 86 -3.02 -29.95 -6.29
N ALA A 87 -2.96 -31.01 -5.48
CA ALA A 87 -3.88 -32.15 -5.58
C ALA A 87 -5.20 -32.00 -4.78
N LEU A 88 -5.39 -30.89 -4.06
CA LEU A 88 -6.55 -30.61 -3.20
C LEU A 88 -7.40 -29.42 -3.68
N ARG A 89 -7.31 -29.07 -4.97
CA ARG A 89 -8.08 -27.98 -5.60
C ARG A 89 -9.38 -28.47 -6.24
#